data_AF-A0A8S3V4Y5-F1
#
_entry.id   AF-A0A8S3V4Y5-F1
#
_cell.length_a   1.000
_cell.length_b   1.000
_cell.length_c   1.000
_cell.angle_alpha   90.00
_cell.angle_beta   90.00
_cell.angle_gamma   90.00
#
_symmetry.space_group_name_H-M   'P 1'
#
loop_
_entity.id
_entity.type
_entity.pdbx_description
1 polymer ?
#
loop_
_entity_poly.entity_id
_entity_poly.type
_entity_poly.pdbx_seq_one_letter_code
_entity_poly.pdbx_strand_id
1 'polypeptide(L)'
;MWNEVFIEHRQISPMCTGFISWDLSAEQQRGAAWREKASCNECSYHSKMFNLYNEVIAKKRGRRTAAINLSIQVALNHIAISTTGLQKLFLGSNIPAPSTSSMQHSANVVSEIIEEYNQKDLVQKRKLIKEINILRGDNPNIINIQADGMYNNPIYSGMGKTPFQPATQCTYNMLENNTYKHSIVSTRQVSKLCSNKSEHKTKTKVNLTKVTVLKTAC
;
A
#
# COMPACT_ATOMS: atom_id res chain seq x y z
N MET A 1 -14.14 -15.19 -21.60
CA MET A 1 -14.63 -14.02 -22.36
C MET A 1 -14.83 -14.34 -23.83
N TRP A 2 -13.77 -14.52 -24.64
CA TRP A 2 -13.92 -14.74 -26.09
C TRP A 2 -14.84 -15.91 -26.47
N ASN A 3 -14.70 -17.06 -25.82
CA ASN A 3 -15.57 -18.21 -26.07
C ASN A 3 -17.05 -17.87 -25.85
N GLU A 4 -17.36 -17.10 -24.82
CA GLU A 4 -18.73 -16.66 -24.50
C GLU A 4 -19.26 -15.73 -25.58
N VAL A 5 -18.45 -14.76 -26.01
CA VAL A 5 -18.79 -13.82 -27.09
C VAL A 5 -19.05 -14.54 -28.42
N PHE A 6 -18.20 -15.51 -28.78
CA PHE A 6 -18.38 -16.28 -30.02
C PHE A 6 -19.64 -17.15 -29.98
N ILE A 7 -19.97 -17.74 -28.82
CA ILE A 7 -21.20 -18.52 -28.64
C ILE A 7 -22.42 -17.60 -28.74
N GLU A 8 -22.42 -16.47 -28.03
CA GLU A 8 -23.51 -15.48 -28.07
C GLU A 8 -23.73 -14.94 -29.50
N HIS A 9 -22.66 -14.58 -30.22
CA HIS A 9 -22.75 -14.10 -31.59
C HIS A 9 -23.39 -15.14 -32.53
N ARG A 10 -22.96 -16.41 -32.45
CA ARG A 10 -23.55 -17.49 -33.26
C ARG A 10 -25.02 -17.75 -32.93
N GLN A 11 -25.45 -17.51 -31.68
CA GLN A 11 -26.85 -17.65 -31.30
C GLN A 11 -27.72 -16.51 -31.85
N ILE A 12 -27.20 -15.28 -31.84
CA ILE A 12 -27.95 -14.08 -32.27
C ILE A 12 -27.92 -13.90 -33.79
N SER A 13 -26.80 -14.22 -34.43
CA SER A 13 -26.58 -14.04 -35.86
C SER A 13 -25.85 -15.26 -36.44
N PRO A 14 -26.54 -16.42 -36.55
CA PRO A 14 -25.93 -17.70 -36.93
C PRO A 14 -25.31 -17.71 -38.33
N MET A 15 -25.80 -16.84 -39.23
CA MET A 15 -25.34 -16.75 -40.62
C MET A 15 -24.31 -15.64 -40.84
N CYS A 16 -23.94 -14.89 -39.79
CA CYS A 16 -22.97 -13.82 -39.91
C CYS A 16 -21.54 -14.39 -39.96
N THR A 17 -20.80 -14.04 -41.01
CA THR A 17 -19.39 -14.38 -41.22
C THR A 17 -18.43 -13.32 -40.70
N GLY A 18 -18.97 -12.26 -40.10
CA GLY A 18 -18.21 -11.12 -39.65
C GLY A 18 -17.18 -11.46 -38.58
N PHE A 19 -16.14 -10.63 -38.54
CA PHE A 19 -15.08 -10.70 -37.57
C PHE A 19 -15.49 -9.96 -36.29
N ILE A 20 -15.33 -10.62 -35.15
CA ILE A 20 -15.56 -10.01 -33.86
C ILE A 20 -14.27 -9.32 -33.40
N SER A 21 -14.36 -8.02 -33.17
CA SER A 21 -13.28 -7.21 -32.63
C SER A 21 -13.69 -6.51 -31.34
N TRP A 22 -12.74 -5.87 -30.67
CA TRP A 22 -13.04 -4.98 -29.55
C TRP A 22 -13.78 -3.73 -30.04
N ASP A 23 -14.78 -3.32 -29.28
CA ASP A 23 -15.49 -2.05 -29.47
C ASP A 23 -14.73 -0.94 -28.71
N LEU A 24 -13.71 -0.40 -29.37
CA LEU A 24 -12.85 0.65 -28.81
C LEU A 24 -13.62 1.91 -28.38
N SER A 25 -14.81 2.14 -28.95
CA SER A 25 -15.65 3.29 -28.59
C SER A 25 -16.31 3.12 -27.22
N ALA A 26 -16.49 1.86 -26.78
CA ALA A 26 -17.10 1.51 -25.51
C ALA A 26 -16.06 1.17 -24.41
N GLU A 27 -14.77 1.27 -24.71
CA GLU A 27 -13.66 1.03 -23.78
C GLU A 27 -13.83 1.86 -22.49
N GLN A 28 -13.64 1.22 -21.33
CA GLN A 28 -13.68 1.90 -20.04
C GLN A 28 -12.41 1.63 -19.24
N GLN A 29 -11.60 2.66 -19.08
CA GLN A 29 -10.48 2.64 -18.16
C GLN A 29 -10.95 2.69 -16.68
N ARG A 30 -10.31 1.86 -15.85
CA ARG A 30 -10.57 1.67 -14.42
C ARG A 30 -9.25 1.69 -13.65
N GLY A 31 -8.65 2.89 -13.54
CA GLY A 31 -7.32 3.02 -12.98
C GLY A 31 -6.29 2.49 -13.98
N ALA A 32 -5.48 1.52 -13.59
CA ALA A 32 -4.55 0.80 -14.47
C ALA A 32 -5.18 -0.45 -15.12
N ALA A 33 -6.51 -0.52 -15.20
CA ALA A 33 -7.24 -1.69 -15.70
C ALA A 33 -8.30 -1.29 -16.73
N TRP A 34 -8.78 -2.24 -17.53
CA TRP A 34 -9.71 -1.97 -18.62
C TRP A 34 -10.94 -2.86 -18.58
N ARG A 35 -12.06 -2.32 -19.06
CA ARG A 35 -13.26 -3.07 -19.39
C ARG A 35 -13.58 -2.86 -20.85
N GLU A 36 -13.93 -3.94 -21.52
CA GLU A 36 -14.15 -3.94 -22.96
C GLU A 36 -15.46 -4.60 -23.34
N LYS A 37 -16.00 -4.15 -24.48
CA LYS A 37 -17.04 -4.86 -25.20
C LYS A 37 -16.44 -5.40 -26.50
N ALA A 38 -17.02 -6.47 -27.00
CA ALA A 38 -16.77 -6.96 -28.33
C ALA A 38 -17.95 -6.59 -29.24
N SER A 39 -17.67 -6.26 -30.50
CA SER A 39 -18.68 -6.01 -31.52
C SER A 39 -18.34 -6.78 -32.80
N CYS A 40 -19.36 -7.11 -33.57
CA CYS A 40 -19.17 -7.64 -34.91
C CYS A 40 -19.05 -6.47 -35.91
N ASN A 41 -18.20 -6.62 -36.92
CA ASN A 41 -18.03 -5.63 -37.97
C ASN A 41 -19.11 -5.67 -39.06
N GLU A 42 -19.79 -6.82 -39.24
CA GLU A 42 -20.79 -7.02 -40.31
C GLU A 42 -22.24 -6.97 -39.81
N CYS A 43 -22.50 -7.35 -38.55
CA CYS A 43 -23.83 -7.33 -37.96
C CYS A 43 -23.90 -6.39 -36.76
N SER A 44 -25.12 -6.13 -36.27
CA SER A 44 -25.39 -5.24 -35.12
C SER A 44 -25.12 -5.89 -33.75
N TYR A 45 -24.33 -6.97 -33.70
CA TYR A 45 -24.01 -7.63 -32.44
C TYR A 45 -23.02 -6.82 -31.61
N HIS A 46 -23.39 -6.59 -30.34
CA HIS A 46 -22.52 -6.07 -29.30
C HIS A 46 -22.62 -6.97 -28.06
N SER A 47 -21.49 -7.34 -27.49
CA SER A 47 -21.44 -8.13 -26.27
C SER A 47 -21.75 -7.30 -25.04
N LYS A 48 -21.98 -7.98 -23.91
CA LYS A 48 -21.90 -7.34 -22.60
C LYS A 48 -20.49 -6.80 -22.32
N MET A 49 -20.39 -5.92 -21.33
CA MET A 49 -19.13 -5.36 -20.87
C MET A 49 -18.38 -6.37 -20.00
N PHE A 50 -17.16 -6.70 -20.37
CA PHE A 50 -16.29 -7.62 -19.64
C PHE A 50 -15.17 -6.88 -18.91
N ASN A 51 -14.82 -7.35 -17.71
CA ASN A 51 -13.63 -6.87 -17.03
C ASN A 51 -12.41 -7.64 -17.56
N LEU A 52 -11.37 -6.94 -18.00
CA LEU A 52 -10.08 -7.55 -18.38
C LEU A 52 -9.14 -7.70 -17.16
N TYR A 53 -9.71 -7.71 -15.96
CA TYR A 53 -8.98 -7.74 -14.70
C TYR A 53 -9.75 -8.52 -13.65
N ASN A 54 -9.02 -9.01 -12.65
CA ASN A 54 -9.61 -9.62 -11.47
C ASN A 54 -10.07 -8.52 -10.49
N GLU A 55 -11.26 -8.68 -9.94
CA GLU A 55 -11.78 -7.80 -8.90
C GLU A 55 -11.38 -8.29 -7.51
N VAL A 56 -11.11 -7.34 -6.61
CA VAL A 56 -10.91 -7.65 -5.19
C VAL A 56 -12.29 -7.83 -4.55
N ILE A 57 -12.48 -8.97 -3.90
CA ILE A 57 -13.72 -9.28 -3.19
C ILE A 57 -13.76 -8.41 -1.93
N ALA A 58 -14.54 -7.33 -1.98
CA ALA A 58 -14.78 -6.45 -0.85
C ALA A 58 -16.28 -6.43 -0.51
N LYS A 59 -16.61 -6.47 0.79
CA LYS A 59 -17.98 -6.32 1.30
C LYS A 59 -18.48 -4.85 1.33
N LYS A 60 -17.76 -3.93 0.66
CA LYS A 60 -18.11 -2.51 0.64
C LYS A 60 -19.16 -2.25 -0.45
N ARG A 61 -20.11 -1.35 -0.17
CA ARG A 61 -21.08 -0.88 -1.16
C ARG A 61 -20.35 -0.08 -2.24
N GLY A 62 -20.66 -0.35 -3.51
CA GLY A 62 -20.07 0.34 -4.65
C GLY A 62 -19.39 -0.60 -5.63
N ARG A 63 -18.68 -0.01 -6.60
CA ARG A 63 -17.93 -0.76 -7.60
C ARG A 63 -16.73 -1.43 -6.94
N ARG A 64 -16.46 -2.69 -7.32
CA ARG A 64 -15.29 -3.41 -6.84
C ARG A 64 -14.02 -2.88 -7.50
N THR A 65 -12.95 -2.84 -6.72
CA THR A 65 -11.65 -2.36 -7.18
C THR A 65 -10.95 -3.44 -8.01
N ALA A 66 -10.32 -3.04 -9.12
CA ALA A 66 -9.44 -3.93 -9.87
C ALA A 66 -8.22 -4.30 -9.01
N ALA A 67 -7.88 -5.59 -8.95
CA ALA A 67 -6.76 -6.10 -8.15
C ALA A 67 -5.43 -5.42 -8.49
N ILE A 68 -5.22 -5.12 -9.77
CA ILE A 68 -4.01 -4.43 -10.25
C ILE A 68 -3.80 -3.09 -9.53
N ASN A 69 -4.87 -2.32 -9.30
CA ASN A 69 -4.79 -0.99 -8.67
C ASN A 69 -4.31 -1.06 -7.22
N LEU A 70 -4.63 -2.12 -6.48
CA LEU A 70 -4.11 -2.33 -5.12
C LEU A 70 -2.73 -2.95 -5.14
N SER A 71 -2.48 -3.94 -6.02
CA SER A 71 -1.19 -4.64 -6.11
C SER A 71 -0.04 -3.71 -6.46
N ILE A 72 -0.28 -2.73 -7.34
CA ILE A 72 0.71 -1.70 -7.69
C ILE A 72 1.10 -0.91 -6.44
N GLN A 73 0.14 -0.57 -5.56
CA GLN A 73 0.44 0.19 -4.35
C GLN A 73 1.22 -0.64 -3.32
N VAL A 74 1.00 -1.96 -3.26
CA VAL A 74 1.85 -2.86 -2.47
C VAL A 74 3.28 -2.82 -3.01
N ALA A 75 3.47 -2.92 -4.32
CA ALA A 75 4.79 -2.82 -4.93
C ALA A 75 5.45 -1.46 -4.65
N LEU A 76 4.70 -0.36 -4.79
CA LEU A 76 5.17 1.01 -4.49
C LEU A 76 5.59 1.20 -3.03
N ASN A 77 5.10 0.40 -2.08
CA ASN A 77 5.57 0.47 -0.70
C ASN A 77 7.03 0.00 -0.54
N HIS A 78 7.51 -0.85 -1.45
CA HIS A 78 8.86 -1.41 -1.42
C HIS A 78 9.85 -0.66 -2.31
N ILE A 79 9.39 0.26 -3.16
CA ILE A 79 10.23 1.04 -4.08
C ILE A 79 10.10 2.53 -3.81
N ALA A 80 11.17 3.29 -4.04
CA ALA A 80 11.19 4.74 -3.80
C ALA A 80 10.48 5.54 -4.92
N ILE A 81 9.29 5.11 -5.34
CA ILE A 81 8.49 5.76 -6.38
C ILE A 81 7.19 6.27 -5.76
N SER A 82 6.94 7.57 -5.87
CA SER A 82 5.66 8.17 -5.45
C SER A 82 4.56 7.89 -6.47
N THR A 83 3.30 8.10 -6.06
CA THR A 83 2.14 8.02 -6.98
C THR A 83 2.28 8.97 -8.17
N THR A 84 2.83 10.17 -7.97
CA THR A 84 3.18 11.10 -9.06
C THR A 84 4.30 10.57 -9.95
N GLY A 85 5.32 9.91 -9.36
CA GLY A 85 6.38 9.25 -10.11
C GLY A 85 5.83 8.13 -11.00
N LEU A 86 4.93 7.30 -10.46
CA LEU A 86 4.25 6.26 -11.23
C LEU A 86 3.41 6.86 -12.37
N GLN A 87 2.70 7.97 -12.13
CA GLN A 87 1.95 8.66 -13.18
C GLN A 87 2.86 9.06 -14.35
N LYS A 88 4.05 9.59 -14.06
CA LYS A 88 5.03 9.95 -15.09
C LYS A 88 5.53 8.73 -15.84
N LEU A 89 5.72 7.59 -15.18
CA LEU A 89 6.11 6.34 -15.83
C LEU A 89 5.03 5.86 -16.81
N PHE A 90 3.75 5.94 -16.44
CA PHE A 90 2.66 5.60 -17.34
C PHE A 90 2.64 6.51 -18.57
N LEU A 91 2.68 7.83 -18.36
CA LEU A 91 2.68 8.80 -19.46
C LEU A 91 3.89 8.63 -20.39
N GLY A 92 5.09 8.41 -19.83
CA GLY A 92 6.31 8.16 -20.61
C GLY A 92 6.29 6.86 -21.40
N SER A 93 5.48 5.88 -20.97
CA SER A 93 5.29 4.59 -21.66
C SER A 93 4.10 4.59 -22.61
N ASN A 94 3.49 5.75 -22.87
CA ASN A 94 2.24 5.89 -23.64
C ASN A 94 1.07 5.04 -23.09
N ILE A 95 1.03 4.86 -21.77
CA ILE A 95 -0.06 4.19 -21.06
C ILE A 95 -0.95 5.28 -20.47
N PRO A 96 -2.29 5.27 -20.73
CA PRO A 96 -3.21 6.20 -20.10
C PRO A 96 -3.09 6.15 -18.57
N ALA A 97 -2.67 7.25 -17.96
CA ALA A 97 -2.36 7.24 -16.54
C ALA A 97 -3.63 7.42 -15.68
N PRO A 98 -3.79 6.66 -14.59
CA PRO A 98 -4.85 6.90 -13.62
C PRO A 98 -4.68 8.25 -12.91
N SER A 99 -5.75 8.74 -12.30
CA SER A 99 -5.68 9.98 -11.52
C SER A 99 -4.84 9.80 -10.26
N THR A 100 -4.06 10.84 -9.91
CA THR A 100 -3.23 10.86 -8.70
C THR A 100 -4.06 10.71 -7.43
N SER A 101 -5.25 11.33 -7.38
CA SER A 101 -6.17 11.21 -6.26
C SER A 101 -6.68 9.78 -6.05
N SER A 102 -7.01 9.06 -7.13
CA SER A 102 -7.45 7.67 -7.06
C SER A 102 -6.31 6.73 -6.65
N MET A 103 -5.10 6.97 -7.18
CA MET A 103 -3.90 6.24 -6.75
C MET A 103 -3.60 6.48 -5.28
N GLN A 104 -3.67 7.72 -4.80
CA GLN A 104 -3.44 8.05 -3.40
C GLN A 104 -4.50 7.40 -2.48
N HIS A 105 -5.77 7.37 -2.89
CA HIS A 105 -6.80 6.68 -2.14
C HIS A 105 -6.48 5.17 -2.01
N SER A 106 -6.04 4.55 -3.11
CA SER A 106 -5.62 3.14 -3.10
C SER A 106 -4.39 2.91 -2.23
N ALA A 107 -3.43 3.83 -2.27
CA ALA A 107 -2.22 3.80 -1.44
C ALA A 107 -2.57 3.83 0.06
N ASN A 108 -3.52 4.69 0.46
CA ASN A 108 -3.96 4.79 1.84
C ASN A 108 -4.62 3.48 2.31
N VAL A 109 -5.50 2.89 1.49
CA VAL A 109 -6.14 1.59 1.80
C VAL A 109 -5.10 0.48 1.97
N VAL A 110 -4.11 0.41 1.09
CA VAL A 110 -3.04 -0.59 1.20
C VAL A 110 -2.15 -0.33 2.41
N SER A 111 -1.85 0.93 2.72
CA SER A 111 -1.01 1.30 3.86
C SER A 111 -1.63 0.89 5.19
N GLU A 112 -2.95 1.04 5.36
CA GLU A 112 -3.68 0.57 6.54
C GLU A 112 -3.51 -0.95 6.75
N ILE A 113 -3.60 -1.72 5.66
CA ILE A 113 -3.43 -3.18 5.71
C ILE A 113 -1.99 -3.54 6.07
N ILE A 114 -1.01 -2.91 5.40
CA ILE A 114 0.41 -3.14 5.67
C ILE A 114 0.75 -2.81 7.14
N GLU A 115 0.20 -1.72 7.67
CA GLU A 115 0.34 -1.37 9.08
C GLU A 115 -0.18 -2.49 9.99
N GLU A 116 -1.39 -3.00 9.73
CA GLU A 116 -1.98 -4.07 10.54
C GLU A 116 -1.08 -5.32 10.55
N TYR A 117 -0.56 -5.72 9.39
CA TYR A 117 0.37 -6.84 9.28
C TYR A 117 1.68 -6.58 10.02
N ASN A 118 2.24 -5.38 9.88
CA ASN A 118 3.46 -4.99 10.58
C ASN A 118 3.27 -5.00 12.10
N GLN A 119 2.13 -4.53 12.61
CA GLN A 119 1.84 -4.56 14.04
C GLN A 119 1.77 -6.00 14.57
N LYS A 120 1.13 -6.91 13.84
CA LYS A 120 1.07 -8.34 14.18
C LYS A 120 2.45 -8.97 14.19
N ASP A 121 3.27 -8.68 13.19
CA ASP A 121 4.66 -9.16 13.10
C ASP A 121 5.51 -8.65 14.26
N LEU A 122 5.44 -7.35 14.60
CA LEU A 122 6.15 -6.78 15.75
C LEU A 122 5.73 -7.43 17.08
N VAL A 123 4.46 -7.81 17.24
CA VAL A 123 3.98 -8.54 18.43
C VAL A 123 4.57 -9.96 18.46
N GLN A 124 4.56 -10.66 17.33
CA GLN A 124 5.12 -12.02 17.22
C GLN A 124 6.62 -12.03 17.53
N LYS A 125 7.38 -11.08 16.97
CA LYS A 125 8.81 -10.91 17.27
C LYS A 125 9.08 -10.71 18.76
N ARG A 126 8.31 -9.85 19.43
CA ARG A 126 8.43 -9.64 20.88
C ARG A 126 8.13 -10.89 21.70
N LYS A 127 7.14 -11.70 21.30
CA LYS A 127 6.85 -12.99 21.96
C LYS A 127 8.01 -13.96 21.80
N LEU A 128 8.56 -14.08 20.60
CA LEU A 128 9.70 -14.96 20.31
C LEU A 128 10.93 -14.56 21.13
N ILE A 129 11.22 -13.26 21.25
CA ILE A 129 12.33 -12.77 22.10
C ILE A 129 12.08 -13.11 23.57
N LYS A 130 10.84 -12.94 24.05
CA LYS A 130 10.45 -13.30 25.41
C LYS A 130 10.68 -14.78 25.68
N GLU A 131 10.30 -15.66 24.75
CA GLU A 131 10.54 -17.11 24.86
C GLU A 131 12.04 -17.44 24.90
N ILE A 132 12.85 -16.79 24.06
CA ILE A 132 14.31 -16.95 24.07
C ILE A 132 14.91 -16.55 25.42
N ASN A 133 14.48 -15.41 25.98
CA ASN A 133 14.96 -14.97 27.29
C ASN A 133 14.62 -15.99 28.39
N ILE A 134 13.41 -16.58 28.38
CA ILE A 134 13.03 -17.64 29.32
C ILE A 134 13.98 -18.84 29.21
N LEU A 135 14.25 -19.30 27.98
CA LEU A 135 15.14 -20.45 27.73
C LEU A 135 16.58 -20.22 28.19
N ARG A 136 17.03 -18.96 28.22
CA ARG A 136 18.36 -18.57 28.70
C ARG A 136 18.43 -18.39 30.22
N GLY A 137 17.30 -18.36 30.91
CA GLY A 137 17.21 -17.99 32.32
C GLY A 137 17.31 -16.48 32.57
N ASP A 138 17.18 -15.66 31.51
CA ASP A 138 17.16 -14.21 31.60
C ASP A 138 15.78 -13.68 32.01
N ASN A 139 15.71 -12.40 32.38
CA ASN A 139 14.42 -11.77 32.67
C ASN A 139 13.56 -11.66 31.39
N PRO A 140 12.38 -12.30 31.34
CA PRO A 140 11.56 -12.37 30.14
C PRO A 140 10.93 -11.04 29.72
N ASN A 141 10.87 -10.05 30.62
CA ASN A 141 10.21 -8.77 30.37
C ASN A 141 11.20 -7.65 30.03
N ILE A 142 12.50 -7.95 29.94
CA ILE A 142 13.55 -6.97 29.62
C ILE A 142 14.11 -7.27 28.23
N ILE A 143 14.14 -6.25 27.37
CA ILE A 143 14.74 -6.30 26.04
C ILE A 143 15.73 -5.15 25.96
N ASN A 144 16.99 -5.46 25.68
CA ASN A 144 18.00 -4.47 25.34
C ASN A 144 17.70 -3.97 23.93
N ILE A 145 17.61 -2.65 23.76
CA ILE A 145 17.27 -2.04 22.48
C ILE A 145 18.35 -1.07 22.02
N GLN A 146 18.60 -1.07 20.72
CA GLN A 146 19.23 0.03 20.01
C GLN A 146 18.16 0.74 19.20
N ALA A 147 18.24 2.06 19.11
CA ALA A 147 17.29 2.84 18.33
C ALA A 147 18.06 3.80 17.43
N ASP A 148 17.69 3.82 16.16
CA ASP A 148 18.17 4.82 15.20
C ASP A 148 17.01 5.71 14.78
N GLY A 149 17.28 7.02 14.70
CA GLY A 149 16.32 8.08 14.46
C GLY A 149 16.58 8.76 13.13
N MET A 150 15.62 8.65 12.21
CA MET A 150 15.67 9.29 10.90
C MET A 150 14.73 10.49 10.88
N TYR A 151 15.26 11.66 10.52
CA TYR A 151 14.48 12.87 10.36
C TYR A 151 14.02 13.05 8.91
N ASN A 152 12.91 13.77 8.73
CA ASN A 152 12.35 14.02 7.40
C ASN A 152 13.12 15.06 6.56
N ASN A 153 14.11 15.74 7.13
CA ASN A 153 15.00 16.64 6.40
C ASN A 153 16.42 16.05 6.33
N PRO A 154 17.14 16.26 5.21
CA PRO A 154 18.55 15.92 5.14
C PRO A 154 19.35 16.78 6.13
N ILE A 155 20.43 16.22 6.66
CA ILE A 155 21.38 16.93 7.52
C ILE A 155 22.20 17.87 6.63
N TYR A 156 21.82 19.14 6.57
CA TYR A 156 22.67 20.17 5.96
C TYR A 156 23.85 20.50 6.89
N SER A 157 24.98 20.91 6.31
CA SER A 157 26.22 21.21 7.04
C SER A 157 25.94 22.11 8.26
N GLY A 158 26.45 21.72 9.43
CA GLY A 158 26.32 22.45 10.72
C GLY A 158 26.98 23.82 10.77
N MET A 159 27.29 24.42 9.62
CA MET A 159 27.79 25.78 9.48
C MET A 159 26.68 26.77 9.82
N GLY A 160 26.58 27.11 11.11
CA GLY A 160 26.06 28.40 11.54
C GLY A 160 24.66 28.46 12.15
N LYS A 161 23.89 27.37 12.31
CA LYS A 161 22.57 27.45 12.97
C LYS A 161 22.20 26.23 13.82
N THR A 162 22.32 26.42 15.14
CA THR A 162 21.74 25.67 16.28
C THR A 162 22.09 24.17 16.41
N PRO A 163 22.28 23.64 17.64
CA PRO A 163 22.40 22.19 17.88
C PRO A 163 21.08 21.42 17.60
N PHE A 164 20.06 22.08 17.03
CA PHE A 164 18.74 21.53 16.80
C PHE A 164 18.51 21.32 15.31
N GLN A 165 18.18 20.08 14.94
CA GLN A 165 17.75 19.77 13.58
C GLN A 165 16.36 20.39 13.33
N PRO A 166 16.17 21.24 12.30
CA PRO A 166 14.90 21.88 11.98
C PRO A 166 13.92 20.89 11.30
N ALA A 167 13.96 19.62 11.71
CA ALA A 167 13.02 18.60 11.27
C ALA A 167 11.67 18.81 11.94
N THR A 168 10.62 18.62 11.17
CA THR A 168 9.25 18.60 11.69
C THR A 168 8.82 17.20 12.08
N GLN A 169 9.47 16.15 11.54
CA GLN A 169 9.13 14.76 11.79
C GLN A 169 10.39 13.92 12.01
N CYS A 170 10.27 12.90 12.87
CA CYS A 170 11.31 11.91 13.13
C CYS A 170 10.69 10.52 13.23
N THR A 171 11.38 9.51 12.71
CA THR A 171 11.01 8.10 12.81
C THR A 171 12.14 7.34 13.50
N TYR A 172 11.82 6.68 14.61
CA TYR A 172 12.72 5.80 15.33
C TYR A 172 12.41 4.35 15.02
N ASN A 173 13.41 3.59 14.58
CA ASN A 173 13.34 2.15 14.50
C ASN A 173 14.12 1.57 15.67
N MET A 174 13.46 0.73 16.48
CA MET A 174 14.04 0.07 17.65
C MET A 174 14.33 -1.38 17.32
N LEU A 175 15.60 -1.75 17.39
CA LEU A 175 16.12 -3.08 17.18
C LEU A 175 16.44 -3.71 18.53
N GLU A 176 16.16 -4.99 18.67
CA GLU A 176 16.56 -5.77 19.85
C GLU A 176 18.04 -6.17 19.78
N ASN A 177 18.66 -6.32 20.95
CA ASN A 177 20.06 -6.74 21.11
C ASN A 177 20.20 -8.02 21.95
N ASN A 178 19.10 -8.71 22.21
CA ASN A 178 19.11 -9.96 22.96
C ASN A 178 19.50 -11.12 22.05
N THR A 179 19.22 -11.06 20.75
CA THR A 179 19.49 -12.11 19.78
C THR A 179 20.37 -11.63 18.64
N TYR A 180 21.06 -12.57 17.98
CA TYR A 180 21.88 -12.29 16.80
C TYR A 180 21.07 -11.79 15.59
N LYS A 181 19.74 -11.91 15.61
CA LYS A 181 18.88 -11.48 14.50
C LYS A 181 18.67 -9.97 14.46
N HIS A 182 18.91 -9.26 15.58
CA HIS A 182 18.69 -7.82 15.71
C HIS A 182 17.35 -7.36 15.10
N SER A 183 16.28 -8.09 15.41
CA SER A 183 14.98 -7.83 14.80
C SER A 183 14.40 -6.49 15.24
N ILE A 184 13.73 -5.77 14.32
CA ILE A 184 12.94 -4.59 14.67
C ILE A 184 11.78 -5.03 15.57
N VAL A 185 11.69 -4.45 16.76
CA VAL A 185 10.67 -4.76 17.78
C VAL A 185 9.65 -3.64 17.96
N SER A 186 10.00 -2.43 17.53
CA SER A 186 9.11 -1.27 17.56
C SER A 186 9.57 -0.23 16.55
N THR A 187 8.61 0.51 16.00
CA THR A 187 8.85 1.72 15.21
C THR A 187 8.00 2.84 15.78
N ARG A 188 8.55 4.05 15.91
CA ARG A 188 7.85 5.22 16.45
C ARG A 188 8.07 6.43 15.56
N GLN A 189 7.01 6.99 15.02
CA GLN A 189 7.04 8.27 14.30
C GLN A 189 6.52 9.39 15.22
N VAL A 190 7.19 10.53 15.21
CA VAL A 190 6.85 11.72 16.00
C VAL A 190 6.86 12.93 15.07
N SER A 191 5.84 13.77 15.15
CA SER A 191 5.67 14.96 14.31
C SER A 191 5.35 16.19 15.17
N LYS A 192 6.07 17.30 14.94
CA LYS A 192 5.78 18.62 15.54
C LYS A 192 4.52 19.27 14.97
N LEU A 193 4.04 18.78 13.81
CA LEU A 193 2.85 19.30 13.14
C LEU A 193 1.55 18.71 13.69
N CYS A 194 1.64 17.75 14.62
CA CYS A 194 0.46 17.19 15.27
C CYS A 194 -0.07 18.18 16.34
N SER A 195 -1.32 18.61 16.16
CA SER A 195 -2.01 19.53 17.07
C SER A 195 -2.43 18.88 18.39
N ASN A 196 -2.44 17.54 18.47
CA ASN A 196 -2.68 16.80 19.71
C ASN A 196 -1.44 16.84 20.62
N LYS A 197 -1.29 17.98 21.32
CA LYS A 197 -0.27 18.21 22.37
C LYS A 197 -0.30 17.19 23.53
N SER A 198 -1.33 16.34 23.61
CA SER A 198 -1.57 15.37 24.68
C SER A 198 -0.72 14.09 24.58
N GLU A 199 -0.23 13.69 23.41
CA GLU A 199 0.58 12.45 23.28
C GLU A 199 2.09 12.66 23.46
N HIS A 200 2.55 13.91 23.51
CA HIS A 200 3.98 14.25 23.69
C HIS A 200 4.48 14.13 25.15
N LYS A 201 3.59 13.82 26.11
CA LYS A 201 3.94 13.60 27.53
C LYS A 201 3.78 12.14 27.94
N THR A 202 4.53 11.23 27.32
CA THR A 202 4.82 9.95 27.98
C THR A 202 6.32 9.79 28.10
N LYS A 203 6.80 10.01 29.33
CA LYS A 203 8.14 9.63 29.77
C LYS A 203 8.40 8.18 29.32
N THR A 204 9.59 7.98 28.78
CA THR A 204 10.24 6.71 28.47
C THR A 204 10.01 5.65 29.56
N LYS A 205 8.92 4.89 29.42
CA LYS A 205 8.76 3.51 29.89
C LYS A 205 7.95 2.79 28.82
N VAL A 206 8.61 1.96 28.04
CA VAL A 206 7.95 1.06 27.09
C VAL A 206 7.18 0.04 27.92
N ASN A 207 5.87 0.24 28.02
CA ASN A 207 4.98 -0.68 28.73
C ASN A 207 4.47 -1.71 27.71
N LEU A 208 4.67 -3.00 28.00
CA LEU A 208 4.40 -4.13 27.09
C LEU A 208 2.93 -4.24 26.64
N THR A 209 2.03 -3.46 27.24
CA THR A 209 0.58 -3.49 27.00
C THR A 209 0.06 -2.36 26.09
N LYS A 210 0.86 -1.34 25.76
CA LYS A 210 0.43 -0.25 24.86
C LYS A 210 1.41 -0.07 23.71
N VAL A 211 1.09 -0.71 22.60
CA VAL A 211 1.64 -0.37 21.29
C VAL A 211 0.87 0.86 20.82
N THR A 212 1.51 2.02 20.77
CA THR A 212 0.98 3.18 20.07
C THR A 212 1.97 3.53 18.98
N VAL A 213 1.48 3.57 17.73
CA VAL A 213 1.95 4.17 16.45
C VAL A 213 1.58 3.14 15.35
N LEU A 214 0.77 3.44 14.33
CA LEU A 214 0.57 4.71 13.62
C LEU A 214 -0.86 5.27 13.78
N LYS A 215 -0.91 6.55 14.14
CA LYS A 215 -1.92 7.46 13.59
C LYS A 215 -1.14 8.64 13.05
N THR A 216 -0.77 8.58 11.78
CA THR A 216 -0.57 9.80 10.99
C THR A 216 -1.93 10.26 10.47
N ALA A 217 -2.82 10.59 11.41
CA ALA A 217 -3.88 11.54 11.18
C ALA A 217 -3.69 12.61 12.27
N CYS A 218 -3.39 13.83 11.84
CA CYS A 218 -3.91 14.96 12.62
C CYS A 218 -5.43 14.90 12.55
#